data_AF-A0A2M4AUZ3-F1
#
_entry.id   AF-A0A2M4AUZ3-F1
#
_cell.length_a   1.000
_cell.length_b   1.000
_cell.length_c   1.000
_cell.angle_alpha   90.00
_cell.angle_beta   90.00
_cell.angle_gamma   90.00
#
_symmetry.space_group_name_H-M   'P 1'
#
loop_
_entity.id
_entity.type
_entity.pdbx_description
1 polymer ?
#
loop_
_entity_poly.entity_id
_entity_poly.type
_entity_poly.pdbx_seq_one_letter_code
_entity_poly.pdbx_strand_id
1 'polypeptide(L)'
;MSSLVSCYNRGCGQKFDPEKNTDDSCVHHPGVPFFHDAYKGWSCCNKKSVDFTEFLNIKGCTRGLHSNEKPPEPEKSKDDASATEEVPEVEKIREPIRQSMVRPPFQTPLITVEPWVAPAFRKQIDEMPPTVTVQKKTPSELATIAPGTVCKHGGCNCTYEDATEQSKHECIYHPGVPIFHEGLKFWSCCQRKTSDFTAFMNQAGCETGKHLWTSEEDESKAIKCRLDWHQTATTVVVTVYAKNYHYARSTVRVNPIRLAICLLFPQQGDNEYNVDMELRGVIDVSQCKVQMFGTKVEITLVKAEPGTWAKLDFPRDKQPAGNDTAKQQQQQKENKTGKDEGEDDNDSDVDLDDLEPTLRTATITELN
;
A
#
# COMPACT_ATOMS: atom_id res chain seq x y z
N MET A 1 -22.13 -22.72 52.99
CA MET A 1 -21.98 -22.79 51.53
C MET A 1 -20.51 -23.00 51.27
N SER A 2 -20.09 -24.15 50.72
CA SER A 2 -18.67 -24.39 50.41
C SER A 2 -18.20 -23.37 49.37
N SER A 3 -17.21 -22.55 49.72
CA SER A 3 -16.59 -21.60 48.81
C SER A 3 -15.61 -22.33 47.89
N LEU A 4 -16.08 -22.72 46.71
CA LEU A 4 -15.24 -23.34 45.70
C LEU A 4 -14.21 -22.35 45.16
N VAL A 5 -12.93 -22.71 45.23
CA VAL A 5 -11.79 -21.93 44.73
C VAL A 5 -11.24 -22.53 43.44
N SER A 6 -10.56 -21.73 42.61
CA SER A 6 -10.07 -22.19 41.32
C SER A 6 -8.65 -22.74 41.42
N CYS A 7 -8.39 -23.89 40.80
CA CYS A 7 -7.06 -24.48 40.74
C CYS A 7 -6.20 -23.81 39.66
N TYR A 8 -5.04 -23.30 40.05
CA TYR A 8 -4.08 -22.67 39.14
C TYR A 8 -2.92 -23.59 38.73
N ASN A 9 -2.94 -24.86 39.15
CA ASN A 9 -1.98 -25.84 38.65
C ASN A 9 -2.15 -25.99 37.12
N ARG A 10 -1.02 -25.98 36.41
CA ARG A 10 -0.97 -25.96 34.94
C ARG A 10 -1.67 -27.19 34.37
N GLY A 11 -2.69 -26.98 33.53
CA GLY A 11 -3.47 -28.06 32.91
C GLY A 11 -4.63 -28.64 33.76
N CYS A 12 -4.88 -28.13 34.98
CA CYS A 12 -6.04 -28.54 35.78
C CYS A 12 -7.25 -27.60 35.57
N GLY A 13 -7.16 -26.34 36.00
CA GLY A 13 -8.21 -25.32 35.80
C GLY A 13 -9.57 -25.59 36.49
N GLN A 14 -9.68 -26.63 37.32
CA GLN A 14 -10.93 -27.02 37.98
C GLN A 14 -11.20 -26.19 39.25
N LYS A 15 -12.47 -26.07 39.62
CA LYS A 15 -12.86 -25.50 40.92
C LYS A 15 -12.92 -26.60 41.98
N PHE A 16 -12.34 -26.38 43.14
CA PHE A 16 -12.24 -27.37 44.22
C PHE A 16 -12.62 -26.76 45.58
N ASP A 17 -12.99 -27.63 46.53
CA ASP A 17 -13.26 -27.27 47.92
C ASP A 17 -11.97 -27.49 48.73
N PRO A 18 -11.38 -26.46 49.38
CA PRO A 18 -10.15 -26.60 50.15
C PRO A 18 -10.22 -27.67 51.24
N GLU A 19 -11.40 -27.89 51.82
CA GLU A 19 -11.60 -28.86 52.91
C GLU A 19 -11.61 -30.32 52.43
N LYS A 20 -11.78 -30.56 51.13
CA LYS A 20 -11.82 -31.90 50.51
C LYS A 20 -10.64 -32.16 49.57
N ASN A 21 -9.60 -31.34 49.65
CA ASN A 21 -8.42 -31.45 48.80
C ASN A 21 -7.53 -32.60 49.27
N THR A 22 -7.50 -33.70 48.52
CA THR A 22 -6.64 -34.86 48.78
C THR A 22 -5.50 -34.93 47.76
N ASP A 23 -4.44 -35.67 48.09
CA ASP A 23 -3.23 -35.80 47.28
C ASP A 23 -3.45 -36.39 45.87
N ASP A 24 -4.64 -36.92 45.59
CA ASP A 24 -5.01 -37.47 44.28
C ASP A 24 -6.08 -36.64 43.54
N SER A 25 -6.45 -35.47 44.08
CA SER A 25 -7.58 -34.67 43.56
C SER A 25 -7.25 -33.90 42.28
N CYS A 26 -6.01 -33.44 42.10
CA CYS A 26 -5.59 -32.61 40.99
C CYS A 26 -4.67 -33.36 40.02
N VAL A 27 -5.04 -33.39 38.73
CA VAL A 27 -4.16 -33.87 37.65
C VAL A 27 -3.60 -32.68 36.88
N HIS A 28 -2.29 -32.44 36.98
CA HIS A 28 -1.63 -31.26 36.43
C HIS A 28 -0.25 -31.55 35.85
N HIS A 29 0.34 -30.56 35.18
CA HIS A 29 1.71 -30.58 34.67
C HIS A 29 2.61 -29.77 35.61
N PRO A 30 3.60 -30.38 36.27
CA PRO A 30 4.57 -29.64 37.08
C PRO A 30 5.60 -28.89 36.22
N GLY A 31 5.76 -29.30 34.97
CA GLY A 31 6.71 -28.70 34.02
C GLY A 31 6.17 -27.44 33.35
N VAL A 32 7.10 -26.64 32.82
CA VAL A 32 6.81 -25.48 31.97
C VAL A 32 6.48 -25.90 30.54
N PRO A 33 5.65 -25.13 29.81
CA PRO A 33 5.40 -25.36 28.40
C PRO A 33 6.66 -25.01 27.58
N PHE A 34 6.95 -25.78 26.54
CA PHE A 34 8.03 -25.51 25.59
C PHE A 34 7.52 -25.57 24.15
N PHE A 35 8.12 -24.77 23.29
CA PHE A 35 7.76 -24.64 21.88
C PHE A 35 9.04 -24.74 21.03
N HIS A 36 9.28 -25.90 20.43
CA HIS A 36 10.46 -26.17 19.58
C HIS A 36 10.06 -26.97 18.34
N ASP A 37 10.62 -26.62 17.19
CA ASP A 37 10.45 -27.34 15.91
C ASP A 37 9.00 -27.66 15.55
N ALA A 38 8.13 -26.64 15.65
CA ALA A 38 6.68 -26.71 15.44
C ALA A 38 5.89 -27.55 16.47
N TYR A 39 6.58 -28.26 17.38
CA TYR A 39 5.97 -28.99 18.48
C TYR A 39 5.78 -28.12 19.71
N LYS A 40 4.66 -28.36 20.39
CA LYS A 40 4.22 -27.72 21.63
C LYS A 40 4.05 -28.82 22.67
N GLY A 41 4.71 -28.70 23.81
CA GLY A 41 4.71 -29.77 24.82
C GLY A 41 4.99 -29.25 26.22
N TRP A 42 4.91 -30.15 27.19
CA TRP A 42 5.21 -29.87 28.59
C TRP A 42 6.54 -30.54 28.97
N SER A 43 7.46 -29.81 29.62
CA SER A 43 8.77 -30.37 30.02
C SER A 43 8.68 -31.56 30.97
N CYS A 44 7.56 -31.72 31.68
CA CYS A 44 7.33 -32.83 32.61
C CYS A 44 6.85 -34.13 31.95
N CYS A 45 6.44 -34.12 30.68
CA CYS A 45 5.99 -35.33 30.01
C CYS A 45 6.25 -35.28 28.50
N ASN A 46 6.54 -36.42 27.86
CA ASN A 46 6.89 -36.46 26.45
C ASN A 46 5.67 -36.31 25.49
N LYS A 47 4.53 -35.77 25.97
CA LYS A 47 3.35 -35.50 25.16
C LYS A 47 3.53 -34.18 24.42
N LYS A 48 3.51 -34.24 23.10
CA LYS A 48 3.72 -33.11 22.20
C LYS A 48 2.58 -33.06 21.19
N SER A 49 2.17 -31.85 20.80
CA SER A 49 1.23 -31.62 19.69
C SER A 49 1.78 -30.55 18.77
N VAL A 50 1.37 -30.59 17.50
CA VAL A 50 1.64 -29.52 16.51
C VAL A 50 0.56 -28.43 16.56
N ASP A 51 -0.63 -28.74 17.08
CA ASP A 51 -1.77 -27.83 17.21
C ASP A 51 -1.82 -27.17 18.60
N PHE A 52 -2.20 -25.89 18.64
CA PHE A 52 -2.23 -25.13 19.90
C PHE A 52 -3.40 -25.52 20.80
N THR A 53 -4.56 -25.85 20.22
CA THR A 53 -5.76 -26.25 20.96
C THR A 53 -5.57 -27.63 21.57
N GLU A 54 -4.99 -28.56 20.81
CA GLU A 54 -4.65 -29.89 21.30
C GLU A 54 -3.61 -29.81 22.44
N PHE A 55 -2.60 -28.95 22.31
CA PHE A 55 -1.60 -28.71 23.36
C PHE A 55 -2.22 -28.26 24.70
N LEU A 56 -3.14 -27.29 24.67
CA LEU A 56 -3.85 -26.82 25.87
C LEU A 56 -4.72 -27.92 26.52
N ASN A 57 -5.18 -28.88 25.71
CA ASN A 57 -6.02 -29.99 26.16
C ASN A 57 -5.23 -31.21 26.65
N ILE A 58 -3.89 -31.20 26.57
CA ILE A 58 -3.05 -32.29 27.08
C ILE A 58 -3.27 -32.41 28.59
N LYS A 59 -3.90 -33.52 29.01
CA LYS A 59 -4.13 -33.83 30.43
C LYS A 59 -2.81 -33.87 31.21
N GLY A 60 -2.86 -33.34 32.43
CA GLY A 60 -1.76 -33.38 33.40
C GLY A 60 -1.13 -34.76 33.54
N CYS A 61 0.15 -34.79 33.86
CA CYS A 61 0.93 -36.02 34.02
C CYS A 61 1.18 -36.39 35.49
N THR A 62 0.89 -35.50 36.44
CA THR A 62 1.12 -35.70 37.87
C THR A 62 -0.19 -35.51 38.65
N ARG A 63 -0.42 -36.39 39.63
CA ARG A 63 -1.51 -36.29 40.61
C ARG A 63 -0.99 -35.58 41.86
N GLY A 64 -1.80 -34.71 42.46
CA GLY A 64 -1.42 -33.93 43.64
C GLY A 64 -2.60 -33.16 44.22
N LEU A 65 -2.32 -32.28 45.17
CA LEU A 65 -3.29 -31.31 45.70
C LEU A 65 -3.58 -30.20 44.70
N HIS A 66 -4.82 -29.70 44.69
CA HIS A 66 -5.12 -28.45 43.99
C HIS A 66 -4.48 -27.26 44.70
N SER A 67 -4.03 -26.25 43.93
CA SER A 67 -3.51 -24.98 44.46
C SER A 67 -4.39 -23.81 44.03
N ASN A 68 -4.77 -22.95 44.97
CA ASN A 68 -5.45 -21.68 44.70
C ASN A 68 -4.45 -20.51 44.56
N GLU A 69 -3.15 -20.77 44.64
CA GLU A 69 -2.13 -19.75 44.44
C GLU A 69 -1.91 -19.57 42.95
N LYS A 70 -2.26 -18.38 42.44
CA LYS A 70 -1.94 -17.99 41.07
C LYS A 70 -0.41 -17.94 40.94
N PRO A 71 0.22 -18.76 40.08
CA PRO A 71 1.65 -18.63 39.82
C PRO A 71 1.94 -17.19 39.38
N PRO A 72 3.06 -16.59 39.82
CA PRO A 72 3.45 -15.26 39.39
C PRO A 72 3.46 -15.21 37.86
N GLU A 73 2.88 -14.16 37.29
CA GLU A 73 2.92 -13.95 35.85
C GLU A 73 4.39 -13.93 35.44
N PRO A 74 4.80 -14.71 34.42
CA PRO A 74 6.19 -14.70 33.99
C PRO A 74 6.53 -13.26 33.59
N GLU A 75 7.48 -12.66 34.30
CA GLU A 75 8.08 -11.41 33.87
C GLU A 75 8.59 -11.64 32.45
N LYS A 76 8.19 -10.77 31.52
CA LYS A 76 8.73 -10.80 30.17
C LYS A 76 10.24 -10.61 30.31
N SER A 77 10.99 -11.70 30.19
CA SER A 77 12.43 -11.63 30.07
C SER A 77 12.73 -10.79 28.83
N LYS A 78 13.34 -9.63 29.07
CA LYS A 78 14.30 -9.08 28.12
C LYS A 78 15.42 -10.12 28.08
N ASP A 79 15.84 -10.46 26.87
CA ASP A 79 16.72 -11.58 26.55
C ASP A 79 17.82 -11.84 27.59
N ASP A 80 17.93 -13.12 27.95
CA ASP A 80 18.87 -13.66 28.93
C ASP A 80 20.30 -13.56 28.39
N ALA A 81 21.06 -12.63 28.97
CA ALA A 81 22.50 -12.55 28.86
C ALA A 81 23.08 -12.59 30.27
N SER A 82 23.35 -13.78 30.82
CA SER A 82 24.48 -14.04 31.74
C SER A 82 24.42 -15.47 32.30
N ALA A 83 25.06 -16.41 31.60
CA ALA A 83 25.68 -17.56 32.25
C ALA A 83 27.17 -17.51 31.93
N THR A 84 27.95 -17.16 32.94
CA THR A 84 29.41 -17.16 32.92
C THR A 84 29.90 -18.59 32.94
N GLU A 85 30.15 -19.18 31.77
CA GLU A 85 31.09 -20.29 31.60
C GLU A 85 32.11 -19.88 30.53
N GLU A 86 33.35 -20.31 30.76
CA GLU A 86 34.57 -19.88 30.10
C GLU A 86 34.42 -19.71 28.58
N VAL A 87 34.69 -18.49 28.10
CA VAL A 87 34.63 -18.09 26.70
C VAL A 87 35.74 -18.82 25.93
N PRO A 88 35.49 -19.81 25.05
CA PRO A 88 36.38 -19.95 23.92
C PRO A 88 36.19 -18.69 23.10
N GLU A 89 37.28 -17.97 22.83
CA GLU A 89 37.31 -16.74 22.03
C GLU A 89 36.31 -16.81 20.88
N VAL A 90 35.15 -16.20 21.09
CA VAL A 90 34.11 -16.11 20.08
C VAL A 90 34.65 -15.15 19.04
N GLU A 91 35.21 -15.70 17.96
CA GLU A 91 35.30 -14.99 16.70
C GLU A 91 33.93 -14.35 16.48
N LYS A 92 33.88 -13.02 16.57
CA LYS A 92 32.70 -12.24 16.20
C LYS A 92 32.22 -12.85 14.89
N ILE A 93 31.04 -13.48 14.91
CA ILE A 93 30.38 -13.86 13.67
C ILE A 93 30.20 -12.53 12.96
N ARG A 94 31.07 -12.29 11.97
CA ARG A 94 31.01 -11.10 11.13
C ARG A 94 29.60 -11.10 10.58
N GLU A 95 28.89 -9.98 10.73
CA GLU A 95 27.67 -9.72 9.96
C GLU A 95 27.92 -10.25 8.55
N PRO A 96 27.02 -11.05 7.93
CA PRO A 96 27.29 -11.58 6.62
C PRO A 96 27.76 -10.45 5.72
N ILE A 97 29.06 -10.48 5.37
CA ILE A 97 29.73 -9.48 4.54
C ILE A 97 29.23 -9.70 3.12
N ARG A 98 27.94 -9.55 2.88
CA ARG A 98 27.50 -9.16 1.56
C ARG A 98 27.71 -7.67 1.53
N GLN A 99 28.87 -7.28 1.01
CA GLN A 99 29.09 -5.91 0.59
C GLN A 99 27.88 -5.55 -0.28
N SER A 100 27.04 -4.63 0.20
CA SER A 100 25.92 -4.16 -0.58
C SER A 100 26.48 -3.54 -1.85
N MET A 101 25.93 -3.92 -2.99
CA MET A 101 26.36 -3.39 -4.27
C MET A 101 26.21 -1.87 -4.25
N VAL A 102 27.22 -1.19 -4.80
CA VAL A 102 27.15 0.25 -4.96
C VAL A 102 25.98 0.57 -5.87
N ARG A 103 25.03 1.34 -5.34
CA ARG A 103 23.81 1.73 -6.04
C ARG A 103 24.18 2.57 -7.28
N PRO A 104 23.83 2.13 -8.50
CA PRO A 104 24.14 2.88 -9.71
C PRO A 104 23.42 4.25 -9.76
N PRO A 105 23.91 5.22 -10.55
CA PRO A 105 23.25 6.51 -10.72
C PRO A 105 21.87 6.40 -11.38
N PHE A 106 20.93 7.24 -10.97
CA PHE A 106 19.55 7.26 -11.53
C PHE A 106 19.50 7.59 -13.02
N GLN A 107 20.44 8.40 -13.49
CA GLN A 107 20.55 8.82 -14.90
C GLN A 107 21.19 7.77 -15.81
N THR A 108 21.42 6.55 -15.32
CA THR A 108 21.84 5.43 -16.16
C THR A 108 20.82 5.24 -17.29
N PRO A 109 21.26 5.03 -18.55
CA PRO A 109 20.36 4.86 -19.68
C PRO A 109 19.30 3.80 -19.43
N LEU A 110 18.05 4.13 -19.76
CA LEU A 110 16.95 3.18 -19.71
C LEU A 110 17.00 2.24 -20.92
N ILE A 111 16.78 0.96 -20.67
CA ILE A 111 16.68 -0.09 -21.69
C ILE A 111 15.21 -0.46 -21.83
N THR A 112 14.70 -0.48 -23.06
CA THR A 112 13.34 -0.97 -23.34
C THR A 112 13.34 -2.49 -23.28
N VAL A 113 12.46 -3.07 -22.45
CA VAL A 113 12.32 -4.52 -22.32
C VAL A 113 11.31 -5.02 -23.35
N GLU A 114 11.70 -6.02 -24.15
CA GLU A 114 10.78 -6.63 -25.10
C GLU A 114 9.66 -7.40 -24.38
N PRO A 115 8.38 -7.05 -24.60
CA PRO A 115 7.29 -7.72 -23.92
C PRO A 115 6.90 -9.02 -24.62
N TRP A 116 6.62 -10.05 -23.82
CA TRP A 116 5.83 -11.18 -24.29
C TRP A 116 4.35 -10.79 -24.27
N VAL A 117 3.69 -10.87 -25.43
CA VAL A 117 2.28 -10.49 -25.57
C VAL A 117 1.43 -11.75 -25.66
N ALA A 118 0.43 -11.88 -24.80
CA ALA A 118 -0.49 -13.01 -24.83
C ALA A 118 -1.21 -13.09 -26.20
N PRO A 119 -1.26 -14.25 -26.89
CA PRO A 119 -1.83 -14.34 -28.23
C PRO A 119 -3.29 -13.87 -28.34
N ALA A 120 -4.10 -14.14 -27.33
CA ALA A 120 -5.49 -13.69 -27.26
C ALA A 120 -5.58 -12.15 -27.20
N PHE A 121 -4.70 -11.52 -26.42
CA PHE A 121 -4.65 -10.07 -26.28
C PHE A 121 -4.16 -9.41 -27.58
N ARG A 122 -3.15 -10.00 -28.22
CA ARG A 122 -2.66 -9.52 -29.53
C ARG A 122 -3.78 -9.45 -30.55
N LYS A 123 -4.53 -10.55 -30.73
CA LYS A 123 -5.71 -10.58 -31.62
C LYS A 123 -6.74 -9.53 -31.26
N GLN A 124 -7.07 -9.41 -29.97
CA GLN A 124 -8.05 -8.43 -29.49
C GLN A 124 -7.68 -6.99 -29.87
N ILE A 125 -6.40 -6.62 -29.80
CA ILE A 125 -5.94 -5.27 -30.17
C ILE A 125 -5.82 -5.11 -31.68
N ASP A 126 -5.36 -6.11 -32.41
CA ASP A 126 -5.21 -6.06 -33.87
C ASP A 126 -6.56 -5.98 -34.59
N GLU A 127 -7.60 -6.62 -34.04
CA GLU A 127 -8.99 -6.58 -34.54
C GLU A 127 -9.77 -5.36 -34.01
N MET A 128 -9.16 -4.55 -33.14
CA MET A 128 -9.81 -3.39 -32.55
C MET A 128 -10.00 -2.30 -33.63
N PRO A 129 -11.22 -1.79 -33.83
CA PRO A 129 -11.45 -0.77 -34.84
C PRO A 129 -10.60 0.47 -34.53
N PRO A 130 -9.93 1.07 -35.54
CA PRO A 130 -9.24 2.32 -35.33
C PRO A 130 -10.25 3.34 -34.83
N THR A 131 -9.89 4.03 -33.76
CA THR A 131 -10.71 5.12 -33.22
C THR A 131 -10.99 6.10 -34.34
N VAL A 132 -12.27 6.25 -34.70
CA VAL A 132 -12.75 7.39 -35.47
C VAL A 132 -12.19 8.59 -34.74
N THR A 133 -11.30 9.35 -35.39
CA THR A 133 -10.77 10.61 -34.89
C THR A 133 -11.93 11.38 -34.28
N VAL A 134 -12.05 11.38 -32.95
CA VAL A 134 -12.84 12.38 -32.25
C VAL A 134 -12.09 13.65 -32.57
N GLN A 135 -12.54 14.33 -33.62
CA GLN A 135 -12.07 15.66 -33.95
C GLN A 135 -11.99 16.41 -32.63
N LYS A 136 -10.84 17.03 -32.39
CA LYS A 136 -10.60 17.93 -31.27
C LYS A 136 -11.71 18.97 -31.32
N LYS A 137 -12.85 18.70 -30.65
CA LYS A 137 -13.97 19.62 -30.60
C LYS A 137 -13.41 20.88 -29.96
N THR A 138 -13.61 21.98 -30.67
CA THR A 138 -13.31 23.32 -30.18
C THR A 138 -13.95 23.51 -28.79
N PRO A 139 -13.40 24.37 -27.92
CA PRO A 139 -13.89 24.56 -26.54
C PRO A 139 -15.32 25.15 -26.41
N SER A 140 -16.13 25.11 -27.46
CA SER A 140 -17.41 25.83 -27.59
C SER A 140 -18.65 24.93 -27.56
N GLU A 141 -18.54 23.62 -27.35
CA GLU A 141 -19.70 22.71 -27.19
C GLU A 141 -19.69 21.98 -25.83
N LEU A 142 -19.25 22.66 -24.76
CA LEU A 142 -19.59 22.23 -23.41
C LEU A 142 -21.00 22.74 -23.07
N ALA A 143 -21.99 21.84 -23.15
CA ALA A 143 -23.21 21.80 -22.30
C ALA A 143 -24.39 21.12 -23.03
N THR A 144 -24.21 19.91 -23.55
CA THR A 144 -25.38 19.07 -23.83
C THR A 144 -25.06 17.66 -23.34
N ILE A 145 -25.41 17.41 -22.09
CA ILE A 145 -25.39 16.07 -21.49
C ILE A 145 -26.30 15.19 -22.33
N ALA A 146 -25.83 14.02 -22.73
CA ALA A 146 -26.61 13.11 -23.56
C ALA A 146 -27.75 12.48 -22.73
N PRO A 147 -28.99 12.40 -23.29
CA PRO A 147 -30.05 11.59 -22.71
C PRO A 147 -29.57 10.16 -22.45
N GLY A 148 -29.83 9.63 -21.25
CA GLY A 148 -29.30 8.35 -20.78
C GLY A 148 -28.08 8.45 -19.85
N THR A 149 -27.54 9.64 -19.58
CA THR A 149 -26.39 9.80 -18.66
C THR A 149 -26.82 9.56 -17.22
N VAL A 150 -26.20 8.63 -16.50
CA VAL A 150 -26.53 8.36 -15.09
C VAL A 150 -25.82 9.35 -14.15
N CYS A 151 -26.47 9.67 -13.04
CA CYS A 151 -25.91 10.52 -12.00
C CYS A 151 -24.65 9.85 -11.40
N LYS A 152 -23.60 10.64 -11.22
CA LYS A 152 -22.30 10.16 -10.69
C LYS A 152 -22.20 10.21 -9.17
N HIS A 153 -23.19 10.79 -8.48
CA HIS A 153 -23.21 10.78 -7.02
C HIS A 153 -23.44 9.37 -6.46
N GLY A 154 -22.74 9.04 -5.37
CA GLY A 154 -22.84 7.72 -4.72
C GLY A 154 -24.27 7.41 -4.27
N GLY A 155 -24.81 6.27 -4.72
CA GLY A 155 -26.16 5.82 -4.36
C GLY A 155 -27.31 6.46 -5.16
N CYS A 156 -27.02 7.38 -6.08
CA CYS A 156 -28.04 7.94 -6.97
C CYS A 156 -28.11 7.15 -8.28
N ASN A 157 -29.30 6.63 -8.61
CA ASN A 157 -29.55 5.87 -9.84
C ASN A 157 -30.36 6.67 -10.88
N CYS A 158 -30.43 8.00 -10.73
CA CYS A 158 -31.19 8.83 -11.66
C CYS A 158 -30.48 8.93 -13.00
N THR A 159 -31.25 8.85 -14.07
CA THR A 159 -30.80 8.98 -15.44
C THR A 159 -31.24 10.33 -15.99
N TYR A 160 -30.33 11.02 -16.67
CA TYR A 160 -30.58 12.28 -17.35
C TYR A 160 -31.51 12.03 -18.55
N GLU A 161 -32.70 12.60 -18.53
CA GLU A 161 -33.62 12.60 -19.68
C GLU A 161 -33.49 13.93 -20.41
N ASP A 162 -34.12 15.00 -19.90
CA ASP A 162 -34.12 16.32 -20.55
C ASP A 162 -33.91 17.48 -19.56
N ALA A 163 -33.31 18.58 -20.02
CA ALA A 163 -32.94 19.74 -19.17
C ALA A 163 -34.13 20.47 -18.51
N THR A 164 -35.35 20.30 -19.01
CA THR A 164 -36.55 21.04 -18.58
C THR A 164 -37.35 20.39 -17.45
N GLU A 165 -37.21 19.08 -17.20
CA GLU A 165 -37.96 18.35 -16.16
C GLU A 165 -37.14 18.06 -14.89
N GLN A 166 -35.83 18.35 -14.91
CA GLN A 166 -34.87 17.94 -13.86
C GLN A 166 -34.84 18.84 -12.62
N SER A 167 -35.54 19.96 -12.61
CA SER A 167 -35.73 20.77 -11.40
C SER A 167 -36.81 20.22 -10.46
N LYS A 168 -37.46 19.08 -10.80
CA LYS A 168 -38.53 18.50 -9.97
C LYS A 168 -38.07 17.45 -8.96
N HIS A 169 -36.92 16.83 -9.14
CA HIS A 169 -36.44 15.78 -8.22
C HIS A 169 -35.06 16.14 -7.66
N GLU A 170 -34.98 16.23 -6.33
CA GLU A 170 -33.71 16.40 -5.62
C GLU A 170 -32.89 15.10 -5.69
N CYS A 171 -31.60 15.21 -5.99
CA CYS A 171 -30.68 14.09 -5.95
C CYS A 171 -30.47 13.68 -4.50
N ILE A 172 -30.86 12.46 -4.13
CA ILE A 172 -30.56 11.88 -2.81
C ILE A 172 -29.33 10.99 -2.94
N TYR A 173 -28.24 11.33 -2.25
CA TYR A 173 -26.95 10.68 -2.44
C TYR A 173 -26.12 10.58 -1.15
N HIS A 174 -24.99 9.89 -1.25
CA HIS A 174 -23.97 9.82 -0.22
C HIS A 174 -22.75 10.68 -0.62
N PRO A 175 -22.37 11.73 0.15
CA PRO A 175 -21.15 12.51 -0.07
C PRO A 175 -19.89 11.76 0.39
N GLY A 176 -20.07 10.69 1.19
CA GLY A 176 -18.99 9.86 1.70
C GLY A 176 -18.49 8.83 0.69
N VAL A 177 -17.46 8.09 1.08
CA VAL A 177 -16.88 6.99 0.30
C VAL A 177 -17.38 5.63 0.79
N PRO A 178 -17.47 4.62 -0.09
CA PRO A 178 -17.77 3.25 0.31
C PRO A 178 -16.62 2.66 1.15
N ILE A 179 -16.94 2.05 2.29
CA ILE A 179 -16.01 1.38 3.19
C ILE A 179 -16.38 -0.09 3.29
N PHE A 180 -15.40 -0.96 3.10
CA PHE A 180 -15.51 -2.42 3.24
C PHE A 180 -14.50 -2.90 4.28
N HIS A 181 -14.92 -3.12 5.53
CA HIS A 181 -14.07 -3.72 6.58
C HIS A 181 -14.79 -4.86 7.28
N GLU A 182 -14.08 -5.95 7.58
CA GLU A 182 -14.59 -7.07 8.39
C GLU A 182 -15.91 -7.68 7.85
N GLY A 183 -16.09 -7.68 6.53
CA GLY A 183 -17.30 -8.18 5.88
C GLY A 183 -18.50 -7.22 5.90
N LEU A 184 -18.38 -6.08 6.61
CA LEU A 184 -19.35 -5.01 6.63
C LEU A 184 -19.07 -4.00 5.52
N LYS A 185 -20.15 -3.48 4.92
CA LYS A 185 -20.18 -2.52 3.82
C LYS A 185 -21.01 -1.33 4.26
N PHE A 186 -20.50 -0.11 4.13
CA PHE A 186 -21.22 1.12 4.49
C PHE A 186 -20.58 2.35 3.85
N TRP A 187 -21.33 3.45 3.81
CA TRP A 187 -20.84 4.76 3.40
C TRP A 187 -20.27 5.53 4.58
N SER A 188 -19.13 6.20 4.41
CA SER A 188 -18.52 6.98 5.50
C SER A 188 -19.42 8.11 6.03
N CYS A 189 -20.36 8.65 5.22
CA CYS A 189 -21.26 9.74 5.64
C CYS A 189 -22.28 9.34 6.71
N CYS A 190 -22.78 8.11 6.67
CA CYS A 190 -23.94 7.69 7.48
C CYS A 190 -23.75 6.34 8.18
N GLN A 191 -22.69 5.61 7.83
CA GLN A 191 -22.25 4.37 8.45
C GLN A 191 -23.35 3.31 8.67
N ARG A 192 -24.39 3.32 7.84
CA ARG A 192 -25.42 2.27 7.84
C ARG A 192 -24.77 0.99 7.31
N LYS A 193 -24.55 0.02 8.21
CA LYS A 193 -23.77 -1.18 7.91
C LYS A 193 -24.66 -2.29 7.37
N THR A 194 -24.19 -2.95 6.33
CA THR A 194 -24.78 -4.16 5.77
C THR A 194 -23.68 -5.16 5.41
N SER A 195 -23.95 -6.45 5.52
CA SER A 195 -23.05 -7.50 5.03
C SER A 195 -23.30 -7.81 3.55
N ASP A 196 -24.51 -7.52 3.02
CA ASP A 196 -24.90 -7.80 1.64
C ASP A 196 -24.55 -6.63 0.70
N PHE A 197 -23.97 -6.95 -0.47
CA PHE A 197 -23.54 -5.94 -1.44
C PHE A 197 -24.70 -5.29 -2.18
N THR A 198 -25.76 -6.05 -2.50
CA THR A 198 -26.93 -5.51 -3.19
C THR A 198 -27.70 -4.55 -2.28
N ALA A 199 -27.85 -4.90 -1.00
CA ALA A 199 -28.40 -4.01 0.02
C ALA A 199 -27.56 -2.74 0.19
N PHE A 200 -26.23 -2.82 0.08
CA PHE A 200 -25.33 -1.66 0.11
C PHE A 200 -25.55 -0.73 -1.09
N MET A 201 -25.64 -1.28 -2.30
CA MET A 201 -25.87 -0.52 -3.53
C MET A 201 -27.25 0.15 -3.55
N ASN A 202 -28.27 -0.52 -2.99
CA ASN A 202 -29.64 -0.02 -2.91
C ASN A 202 -29.89 0.89 -1.69
N GLN A 203 -28.87 1.17 -0.89
CA GLN A 203 -29.01 2.03 0.27
C GLN A 203 -29.31 3.47 -0.19
N ALA A 204 -30.44 4.02 0.26
CA ALA A 204 -30.80 5.39 -0.05
C ALA A 204 -29.77 6.38 0.52
N GLY A 205 -29.51 7.45 -0.25
CA GLY A 205 -28.59 8.52 0.13
C GLY A 205 -28.85 9.14 1.51
N CYS A 206 -27.84 9.82 2.05
CA CYS A 206 -27.87 10.47 3.36
C CYS A 206 -28.02 12.01 3.24
N GLU A 207 -27.88 12.57 2.04
CA GLU A 207 -27.92 14.01 1.75
C GLU A 207 -28.70 14.29 0.46
N THR A 208 -29.25 15.50 0.32
CA THR A 208 -29.96 15.95 -0.89
C THR A 208 -29.20 17.08 -1.59
N GLY A 209 -29.28 17.13 -2.92
CA GLY A 209 -28.58 18.15 -3.71
C GLY A 209 -28.93 18.11 -5.20
N LYS A 210 -28.11 18.76 -6.02
CA LYS A 210 -28.24 18.70 -7.49
C LYS A 210 -27.53 17.47 -8.02
N HIS A 211 -28.06 16.89 -9.09
CA HIS A 211 -27.42 15.76 -9.76
C HIS A 211 -26.06 16.17 -10.34
N LEU A 212 -25.08 15.26 -10.21
CA LEU A 212 -23.75 15.39 -10.80
C LEU A 212 -23.70 14.54 -12.08
N TRP A 213 -23.75 15.18 -13.24
CA TRP A 213 -23.76 14.48 -14.54
C TRP A 213 -22.38 14.38 -15.17
N THR A 214 -21.50 15.33 -14.88
CA THR A 214 -20.09 15.35 -15.30
C THR A 214 -19.22 15.36 -14.06
N SER A 215 -18.16 14.55 -14.05
CA SER A 215 -17.16 14.58 -12.98
C SER A 215 -15.91 15.31 -13.45
N GLU A 216 -15.18 15.92 -12.52
CA GLU A 216 -13.87 16.53 -12.80
C GLU A 216 -12.89 15.53 -13.45
N GLU A 217 -13.06 14.23 -13.17
CA GLU A 217 -12.27 13.16 -13.79
C GLU A 217 -12.55 12.99 -15.30
N ASP A 218 -13.73 13.35 -15.80
CA ASP A 218 -14.01 13.32 -17.24
C ASP A 218 -13.38 14.51 -17.97
N GLU A 219 -13.17 15.63 -17.27
CA GLU A 219 -12.51 16.82 -17.80
C GLU A 219 -11.00 16.63 -17.85
N SER A 220 -10.43 15.98 -16.83
CA SER A 220 -9.05 15.51 -16.85
C SER A 220 -8.97 14.24 -17.71
N LYS A 221 -8.64 14.36 -19.00
CA LYS A 221 -8.36 13.22 -19.91
C LYS A 221 -7.20 12.29 -19.46
N ALA A 222 -6.78 12.36 -18.19
CA ALA A 222 -5.73 11.55 -17.62
C ALA A 222 -6.22 10.10 -17.39
N ILE A 223 -5.55 9.14 -18.02
CA ILE A 223 -5.79 7.74 -17.73
C ILE A 223 -5.27 7.41 -16.34
N LYS A 224 -6.14 6.91 -15.47
CA LYS A 224 -5.75 6.35 -14.17
C LYS A 224 -5.77 4.83 -14.25
N CYS A 225 -4.62 4.19 -14.08
CA CYS A 225 -4.52 2.73 -13.90
C CYS A 225 -4.16 2.40 -12.45
N ARG A 226 -4.71 1.30 -11.93
CA ARG A 226 -4.29 0.74 -10.64
C ARG A 226 -2.96 0.01 -10.84
N LEU A 227 -1.98 0.33 -10.01
CA LEU A 227 -0.70 -0.35 -9.92
C LEU A 227 -0.62 -1.09 -8.59
N ASP A 228 -0.19 -2.34 -8.63
CA ASP A 228 0.01 -3.20 -7.47
C ASP A 228 1.37 -3.91 -7.59
N TRP A 229 1.94 -4.37 -6.48
CA TRP A 229 3.22 -5.06 -6.52
C TRP A 229 3.33 -6.06 -5.38
N HIS A 230 4.06 -7.13 -5.64
CA HIS A 230 4.44 -8.11 -4.63
C HIS A 230 5.87 -8.55 -4.88
N GLN A 231 6.46 -9.26 -3.91
CA GLN A 231 7.85 -9.68 -4.01
C GLN A 231 8.07 -11.07 -3.42
N THR A 232 9.11 -11.72 -3.91
CA THR A 232 9.72 -12.89 -3.29
C THR A 232 11.10 -12.51 -2.75
N ALA A 233 11.88 -13.46 -2.26
CA ALA A 233 13.25 -13.20 -1.84
C ALA A 233 14.14 -12.66 -2.99
N THR A 234 13.87 -13.05 -4.24
CA THR A 234 14.74 -12.78 -5.39
C THR A 234 14.08 -11.95 -6.49
N THR A 235 12.76 -11.79 -6.48
CA THR A 235 12.03 -11.06 -7.53
C THR A 235 11.05 -10.06 -6.95
N VAL A 236 10.77 -9.01 -7.73
CA VAL A 236 9.67 -8.07 -7.54
C VAL A 236 8.78 -8.15 -8.76
N VAL A 237 7.48 -8.29 -8.57
CA VAL A 237 6.51 -8.31 -9.66
C VAL A 237 5.62 -7.08 -9.51
N VAL A 238 5.64 -6.22 -10.53
CA VAL A 238 4.80 -5.03 -10.63
C VAL A 238 3.68 -5.33 -11.62
N THR A 239 2.44 -5.16 -11.19
CA THR A 239 1.25 -5.38 -12.01
C THR A 239 0.51 -4.07 -12.23
N VAL A 240 0.35 -3.67 -13.49
CA VAL A 240 -0.51 -2.55 -13.87
C VAL A 240 -1.82 -3.10 -14.42
N TYR A 241 -2.93 -2.82 -13.74
CA TYR A 241 -4.26 -3.20 -14.20
C TYR A 241 -4.77 -2.19 -15.22
N ALA A 242 -4.80 -2.62 -16.48
CA ALA A 242 -5.17 -1.81 -17.62
C ALA A 242 -5.91 -2.68 -18.64
N LYS A 243 -6.96 -2.12 -19.27
CA LYS A 243 -7.71 -2.75 -20.37
C LYS A 243 -7.60 -1.87 -21.60
N ASN A 244 -7.65 -2.49 -22.78
CA ASN A 244 -7.66 -1.79 -24.08
C ASN A 244 -6.45 -0.87 -24.33
N TYR A 245 -5.31 -1.15 -23.69
CA TYR A 245 -4.04 -0.51 -24.03
C TYR A 245 -3.41 -1.19 -25.26
N HIS A 246 -2.61 -0.46 -26.02
CA HIS A 246 -2.03 -0.96 -27.26
C HIS A 246 -0.67 -1.62 -27.01
N TYR A 247 -0.54 -2.93 -27.20
CA TYR A 247 0.68 -3.67 -26.86
C TYR A 247 1.94 -3.18 -27.60
N ALA A 248 1.84 -2.84 -28.89
CA ALA A 248 3.02 -2.44 -29.68
C ALA A 248 3.42 -0.96 -29.53
N ARG A 249 2.52 -0.11 -29.02
CA ARG A 249 2.77 1.33 -28.80
C ARG A 249 3.09 1.62 -27.34
N SER A 250 2.75 0.71 -26.44
CA SER A 250 3.08 0.78 -25.02
C SER A 250 4.50 0.28 -24.80
N THR A 251 5.24 0.94 -23.90
CA THR A 251 6.64 0.60 -23.62
C THR A 251 6.90 0.46 -22.13
N VAL A 252 7.77 -0.49 -21.78
CA VAL A 252 8.31 -0.65 -20.43
C VAL A 252 9.81 -0.53 -20.55
N ARG A 253 10.38 0.40 -19.79
CA ARG A 253 11.81 0.71 -19.80
C ARG A 253 12.36 0.63 -18.40
N VAL A 254 13.55 0.04 -18.27
CA VAL A 254 14.19 -0.19 -16.97
C VAL A 254 15.66 0.18 -17.03
N ASN A 255 16.19 0.62 -15.89
CA ASN A 255 17.62 0.61 -15.61
C ASN A 255 17.83 -0.10 -14.25
N PRO A 256 19.07 -0.27 -13.75
CA PRO A 256 19.30 -1.00 -12.51
C PRO A 256 18.54 -0.49 -11.28
N ILE A 257 18.03 0.74 -11.28
CA ILE A 257 17.32 1.35 -10.15
C ILE A 257 16.07 2.16 -10.55
N ARG A 258 15.54 2.00 -11.77
CA ARG A 258 14.42 2.81 -12.28
C ARG A 258 13.50 1.96 -13.15
N LEU A 259 12.20 2.17 -12.97
CA LEU A 259 11.14 1.58 -13.78
C LEU A 259 10.31 2.71 -14.39
N ALA A 260 10.25 2.74 -15.72
CA ALA A 260 9.42 3.67 -16.48
C ALA A 260 8.43 2.88 -17.35
N ILE A 261 7.14 3.16 -17.19
CA ILE A 261 6.03 2.49 -17.89
C ILE A 261 5.26 3.57 -18.65
N CYS A 262 4.99 3.32 -19.92
CA CYS A 262 4.13 4.13 -20.77
C CYS A 262 3.12 3.21 -21.44
N LEU A 263 1.84 3.28 -21.03
CA LEU A 263 0.75 2.53 -21.67
C LEU A 263 -0.11 3.49 -22.47
N LEU A 264 -0.40 3.15 -23.72
CA LEU A 264 -1.16 4.00 -24.63
C LEU A 264 -2.56 3.41 -24.87
N PHE A 265 -3.60 4.26 -24.84
CA PHE A 265 -5.01 3.88 -24.91
C PHE A 265 -5.69 4.48 -26.16
N PRO A 266 -5.71 3.77 -27.30
CA PRO A 266 -6.22 4.33 -28.55
C PRO A 266 -7.69 4.74 -28.49
N GLN A 267 -8.52 3.91 -27.86
CA GLN A 267 -9.97 4.17 -27.68
C GLN A 267 -10.27 5.39 -26.82
N GLN A 268 -9.29 5.89 -26.07
CA GLN A 268 -9.43 7.07 -25.21
C GLN A 268 -8.68 8.26 -25.82
N GLY A 269 -8.61 8.36 -27.15
CA GLY A 269 -7.98 9.49 -27.82
C GLY A 269 -6.45 9.49 -27.72
N ASP A 270 -5.85 8.30 -27.74
CA ASP A 270 -4.40 8.10 -27.61
C ASP A 270 -3.82 8.66 -26.29
N ASN A 271 -4.63 8.78 -25.24
CA ASN A 271 -4.13 9.17 -23.92
C ASN A 271 -3.16 8.12 -23.37
N GLU A 272 -2.23 8.58 -22.55
CA GLU A 272 -1.17 7.74 -21.98
C GLU A 272 -1.29 7.63 -20.46
N TYR A 273 -0.96 6.45 -19.95
CA TYR A 273 -0.65 6.21 -18.55
C TYR A 273 0.87 6.11 -18.40
N ASN A 274 1.45 7.11 -17.74
CA ASN A 274 2.89 7.23 -17.54
C ASN A 274 3.24 7.06 -16.05
N VAL A 275 4.14 6.13 -15.78
CA VAL A 275 4.72 5.89 -14.45
C VAL A 275 6.22 5.93 -14.58
N ASP A 276 6.88 6.62 -13.68
CA ASP A 276 8.33 6.71 -13.62
C ASP A 276 8.73 6.75 -12.17
N MET A 277 9.45 5.73 -11.72
CA MET A 277 9.79 5.54 -10.33
C MET A 277 11.23 5.04 -10.16
N GLU A 278 11.85 5.49 -9.09
CA GLU A 278 13.14 4.98 -8.65
C GLU A 278 12.92 3.78 -7.73
N LEU A 279 13.40 2.59 -8.12
CA LEU A 279 13.27 1.36 -7.38
C LEU A 279 14.11 1.36 -6.09
N ARG A 280 13.59 0.70 -5.05
CA ARG A 280 14.23 0.65 -3.74
C ARG A 280 15.56 -0.11 -3.75
N GLY A 281 15.62 -1.21 -4.48
CA GLY A 281 16.84 -2.00 -4.65
C GLY A 281 17.34 -2.03 -6.08
N VAL A 282 18.50 -2.64 -6.26
CA VAL A 282 19.11 -2.83 -7.58
C VAL A 282 18.52 -4.07 -8.25
N ILE A 283 18.21 -3.95 -9.53
CA ILE A 283 17.67 -5.05 -10.35
C ILE A 283 18.69 -5.49 -11.41
N ASP A 284 18.62 -6.77 -11.77
CA ASP A 284 19.28 -7.30 -12.95
C ASP A 284 18.41 -7.04 -14.19
N VAL A 285 18.80 -6.05 -14.97
CA VAL A 285 18.07 -5.61 -16.18
C VAL A 285 17.96 -6.74 -17.21
N SER A 286 18.97 -7.61 -17.31
CA SER A 286 19.02 -8.67 -18.33
C SER A 286 17.98 -9.77 -18.09
N GLN A 287 17.56 -9.95 -16.84
CA GLN A 287 16.60 -10.99 -16.44
C GLN A 287 15.19 -10.45 -16.22
N CYS A 288 14.95 -9.17 -16.48
CA CYS A 288 13.63 -8.58 -16.40
C CYS A 288 12.72 -9.13 -17.50
N LYS A 289 11.46 -9.39 -17.15
CA LYS A 289 10.45 -9.91 -18.08
C LYS A 289 9.20 -9.06 -18.01
N VAL A 290 8.63 -8.77 -19.18
CA VAL A 290 7.36 -8.06 -19.30
C VAL A 290 6.37 -8.96 -20.01
N GLN A 291 5.19 -9.12 -19.42
CA GLN A 291 4.09 -9.91 -19.96
C GLN A 291 2.84 -9.05 -20.07
N MET A 292 2.30 -8.94 -21.27
CA MET A 292 1.12 -8.12 -21.57
C MET A 292 -0.11 -9.00 -21.80
N PHE A 293 -1.16 -8.75 -21.02
CA PHE A 293 -2.45 -9.43 -21.06
C PHE A 293 -3.59 -8.42 -21.27
N GLY A 294 -4.78 -8.88 -21.70
CA GLY A 294 -5.92 -7.99 -21.97
C GLY A 294 -6.44 -7.19 -20.78
N THR A 295 -6.10 -7.59 -19.55
CA THR A 295 -6.56 -6.94 -18.32
C THR A 295 -5.44 -6.38 -17.44
N LYS A 296 -4.17 -6.66 -17.78
CA LYS A 296 -3.02 -6.25 -16.99
C LYS A 296 -1.70 -6.35 -17.76
N VAL A 297 -0.70 -5.62 -17.30
CA VAL A 297 0.71 -5.80 -17.65
C VAL A 297 1.44 -6.27 -16.39
N GLU A 298 2.16 -7.38 -16.48
CA GLU A 298 3.00 -7.92 -15.40
C GLU A 298 4.47 -7.73 -15.74
N ILE A 299 5.20 -7.10 -14.84
CA ILE A 299 6.61 -6.75 -14.99
C ILE A 299 7.37 -7.46 -13.88
N THR A 300 8.11 -8.50 -14.22
CA THR A 300 8.97 -9.24 -13.29
C THR A 300 10.36 -8.64 -13.32
N LEU A 301 10.78 -8.06 -12.20
CA LEU A 301 12.10 -7.52 -11.96
C LEU A 301 12.90 -8.51 -11.09
N VAL A 302 14.06 -8.93 -11.55
CA VAL A 302 14.95 -9.78 -10.74
C VAL A 302 15.82 -8.89 -9.87
N LYS A 303 15.82 -9.12 -8.56
CA LYS A 303 16.66 -8.38 -7.62
C LYS A 303 18.09 -8.84 -7.82
N ALA A 304 19.01 -7.88 -7.96
CA ALA A 304 20.43 -8.19 -8.01
C ALA A 304 20.93 -8.69 -6.64
N GLU A 305 20.29 -8.25 -5.55
CA GLU A 305 20.52 -8.73 -4.19
C GLU A 305 19.26 -9.38 -3.60
N PRO A 306 19.32 -10.64 -3.14
CA PRO A 306 18.23 -11.25 -2.41
C PRO A 306 17.94 -10.48 -1.12
N GLY A 307 16.66 -10.20 -0.87
CA GLY A 307 16.24 -9.44 0.31
C GLY A 307 14.80 -8.93 0.20
N THR A 308 14.29 -8.32 1.26
CA THR A 308 12.92 -7.79 1.29
C THR A 308 12.93 -6.27 1.16
N TRP A 309 12.10 -5.73 0.26
CA TRP A 309 11.94 -4.28 0.09
C TRP A 309 10.73 -3.81 0.91
N ALA A 310 10.89 -2.86 1.82
CA ALA A 310 9.76 -2.33 2.60
C ALA A 310 8.76 -1.53 1.74
N LYS A 311 9.23 -0.93 0.65
CA LYS A 311 8.46 -0.18 -0.36
C LYS A 311 9.04 -0.48 -1.74
N LEU A 312 8.24 -0.31 -2.80
CA LEU A 312 8.67 -0.51 -4.17
C LEU A 312 9.70 0.55 -4.59
N ASP A 313 9.43 1.81 -4.24
CA ASP A 313 10.12 2.98 -4.75
C ASP A 313 10.63 3.95 -3.66
N PHE A 314 11.54 4.82 -4.07
CA PHE A 314 11.86 6.06 -3.36
C PHE A 314 10.98 7.19 -3.90
N PRO A 315 10.30 7.95 -3.02
CA PRO A 315 9.62 9.18 -3.44
C PRO A 315 10.67 10.14 -4.03
N ARG A 316 10.60 10.38 -5.33
CA ARG A 316 11.28 11.50 -5.98
C ARG A 316 10.25 12.54 -6.36
N ASP A 317 10.61 13.81 -6.19
CA ASP A 317 9.86 14.89 -6.81
C ASP A 317 9.91 14.71 -8.32
N LYS A 318 8.72 14.65 -8.94
CA LYS A 318 8.60 14.59 -10.39
C LYS A 318 9.14 15.89 -10.97
N GLN A 319 10.36 15.86 -11.51
CA GLN A 319 10.82 16.92 -12.39
C GLN A 319 9.92 16.90 -13.63
N PRO A 320 9.29 18.04 -14.02
CA PRO A 320 8.49 18.09 -15.23
C PRO A 320 9.37 17.67 -16.41
N ALA A 321 8.87 16.73 -17.22
CA ALA A 321 9.57 16.22 -18.39
C ALA A 321 9.98 17.40 -19.29
N GLY A 322 11.29 17.67 -19.37
CA GLY A 322 11.85 18.75 -20.15
C GLY A 322 11.65 18.49 -21.64
N ASN A 323 10.87 19.34 -22.29
CA ASN A 323 10.91 19.49 -23.74
C ASN A 323 12.32 19.92 -24.16
N ASP A 324 12.82 19.31 -25.21
CA ASP A 324 14.00 19.74 -25.95
C ASP A 324 13.96 21.25 -26.22
N THR A 325 14.87 22.00 -25.61
CA THR A 325 15.33 23.27 -26.17
C THR A 325 16.80 23.48 -25.83
N ALA A 326 17.63 22.60 -26.37
CA ALA A 326 19.01 22.97 -26.69
C ALA A 326 18.96 24.04 -27.79
N LYS A 327 18.93 25.32 -27.40
CA LYS A 327 19.44 26.52 -28.10
C LYS A 327 18.84 27.77 -27.46
N GLN A 328 19.59 28.41 -26.56
CA GLN A 328 19.69 29.87 -26.39
C GLN A 328 20.43 30.22 -25.08
N GLN A 329 21.70 29.85 -24.95
CA GLN A 329 22.65 30.55 -24.06
C GLN A 329 24.04 30.59 -24.70
N GLN A 330 24.12 31.17 -25.90
CA GLN A 330 25.34 31.72 -26.48
C GLN A 330 25.00 33.07 -27.10
N GLN A 331 24.72 34.05 -26.24
CA GLN A 331 24.77 35.47 -26.56
C GLN A 331 24.71 36.24 -25.24
N GLN A 332 25.85 36.27 -24.55
CA GLN A 332 26.25 37.31 -23.56
C GLN A 332 27.68 37.02 -23.09
N LYS A 333 28.61 36.90 -24.05
CA LYS A 333 30.05 37.06 -23.84
C LYS A 333 30.59 37.82 -25.04
N GLU A 334 30.35 39.13 -25.04
CA GLU A 334 31.11 40.15 -25.78
C GLU A 334 30.40 41.49 -25.58
N ASN A 335 30.68 42.14 -24.44
CA ASN A 335 30.83 43.59 -24.33
C ASN A 335 31.04 43.99 -22.87
N LYS A 336 32.32 44.14 -22.49
CA LYS A 336 32.88 45.40 -21.95
C LYS A 336 34.24 45.12 -21.32
N THR A 337 35.27 45.44 -22.09
CA THR A 337 36.63 45.69 -21.61
C THR A 337 36.78 47.21 -21.49
N GLY A 338 37.38 47.69 -20.39
CA GLY A 338 37.85 49.07 -20.18
C GLY A 338 37.22 49.76 -18.96
N LYS A 339 37.92 49.76 -17.80
CA LYS A 339 38.67 50.91 -17.18
C LYS A 339 37.74 51.92 -16.47
N ASP A 340 37.99 52.47 -15.28
CA ASP A 340 39.17 52.64 -14.41
C ASP A 340 38.69 53.03 -12.98
N GLU A 341 39.54 52.79 -11.97
CA GLU A 341 39.75 53.52 -10.68
C GLU A 341 38.64 53.80 -9.65
N GLY A 342 38.96 53.59 -8.35
CA GLY A 342 38.30 54.25 -7.20
C GLY A 342 38.25 53.42 -5.89
N GLU A 343 38.76 53.99 -4.80
CA GLU A 343 39.01 53.44 -3.45
C GLU A 343 37.80 53.42 -2.48
N ASP A 344 37.99 52.68 -1.39
CA ASP A 344 37.47 52.79 0.00
C ASP A 344 36.02 52.43 0.44
N ASP A 345 36.03 51.52 1.44
CA ASP A 345 35.30 51.48 2.72
C ASP A 345 33.81 51.09 2.91
N ASN A 346 33.63 50.32 4.00
CA ASN A 346 32.44 49.95 4.81
C ASN A 346 31.41 48.96 4.24
N ASP A 347 31.26 47.75 4.79
CA ASP A 347 30.72 47.37 6.12
C ASP A 347 29.19 47.45 6.19
N SER A 348 28.53 46.29 6.22
CA SER A 348 27.53 45.97 7.25
C SER A 348 26.96 44.57 7.04
N ASP A 349 27.28 43.73 8.02
CA ASP A 349 26.60 42.53 8.48
C ASP A 349 25.07 42.69 8.49
N VAL A 350 24.33 41.68 7.99
CA VAL A 350 22.88 41.57 8.19
C VAL A 350 22.54 40.16 8.67
N ASP A 351 22.48 40.05 9.99
CA ASP A 351 21.90 38.93 10.74
C ASP A 351 20.44 38.69 10.30
N LEU A 352 20.14 37.44 9.93
CA LEU A 352 18.80 36.95 9.62
C LEU A 352 18.34 35.99 10.73
N ASP A 353 18.13 36.53 11.93
CA ASP A 353 17.35 35.88 12.99
C ASP A 353 16.14 36.77 13.31
N ASP A 354 15.08 36.65 12.50
CA ASP A 354 13.72 37.04 12.91
C ASP A 354 12.68 36.59 11.88
N LEU A 355 12.22 35.33 11.98
CA LEU A 355 10.93 34.91 11.43
C LEU A 355 10.28 33.86 12.36
N GLU A 356 9.48 34.34 13.31
CA GLU A 356 8.55 33.49 14.07
C GLU A 356 7.43 32.94 13.16
N PRO A 357 7.06 31.65 13.30
CA PRO A 357 5.95 31.06 12.56
C PRO A 357 4.60 31.35 13.23
N THR A 358 3.77 32.19 12.62
CA THR A 358 2.38 32.40 13.06
C THR A 358 1.51 31.17 12.77
N LEU A 359 1.24 30.38 13.81
CA LEU A 359 0.19 29.36 13.86
C LEU A 359 -1.18 30.04 13.89
N ARG A 360 -2.02 29.79 12.88
CA ARG A 360 -3.44 30.18 12.89
C ARG A 360 -4.27 29.08 13.53
N THR A 361 -4.66 29.29 14.79
CA THR A 361 -5.71 28.53 15.49
C THR A 361 -7.07 29.09 15.09
N ALA A 362 -7.98 28.24 14.63
CA ALA A 362 -9.38 28.59 14.36
C ALA A 362 -10.23 28.31 15.61
N THR A 363 -10.94 29.33 16.08
CA THR A 363 -11.91 29.27 17.19
C THR A 363 -13.30 29.04 16.63
N ILE A 364 -14.04 28.10 17.22
CA ILE A 364 -15.46 27.82 16.93
C ILE A 364 -16.30 28.70 17.84
N THR A 365 -17.26 29.43 17.28
CA THR A 365 -18.30 30.16 18.04
C THR A 365 -19.60 29.38 17.90
N GLU A 366 -20.14 28.88 19.01
CA GLU A 366 -21.50 28.34 19.07
C GLU A 366 -22.52 29.49 19.04
N LEU A 367 -23.58 29.32 18.25
CA LEU A 367 -24.75 30.19 18.25
C LEU A 367 -25.85 29.53 19.10
N ASN A 368 -26.39 30.32 20.03
CA ASN A 368 -27.50 30.02 20.95
C ASN A 368 -28.72 29.37 20.31
#